data_AF-A0A804MP16-F1
#
_entry.id   AF-A0A804MP16-F1
#
_cell.length_a   1.000
_cell.length_b   1.000
_cell.length_c   1.000
_cell.angle_alpha   90.00
_cell.angle_beta   90.00
_cell.angle_gamma   90.00
#
_symmetry.space_group_name_H-M   'P 1'
#
loop_
_entity.id
_entity.type
_entity.pdbx_description
1 polymer ?
#
loop_
_entity_poly.entity_id
_entity_poly.type
_entity_poly.pdbx_seq_one_letter_code
_entity_poly.pdbx_strand_id
1 'polypeptide(L)'
;MNVRAFTADESSKLGPAIRGSYLGVIDKIPHLLELGVNAVELLPVFEFDELEFKRFPNPRDHMVNTWGYSTINFFAPMSRYASAGGGPVAASKEFKQMVKAFHNAGIEVLQSTSLLAATCSKFQVHGETY
;
A
#
# COMPACT_ATOMS: atom_id res chain seq x y z
N MET A 1 -2.32 8.34 1.36
CA MET A 1 -2.92 7.23 2.13
C MET A 1 -1.90 6.12 2.33
N ASN A 2 -1.61 5.74 3.58
CA ASN A 2 -0.69 4.64 3.86
C ASN A 2 -1.46 3.31 3.86
N VAL A 3 -1.02 2.33 3.06
CA VAL A 3 -1.73 1.04 2.90
C VAL A 3 -1.92 0.34 4.25
N ARG A 4 -0.87 0.26 5.07
CA ARG A 4 -0.93 -0.40 6.37
C ARG A 4 -1.82 0.38 7.34
N ALA A 5 -1.51 1.65 7.56
CA ALA A 5 -2.17 2.44 8.60
C ALA A 5 -3.67 2.68 8.31
N PHE A 6 -4.08 2.70 7.04
CA PHE A 6 -5.49 2.93 6.68
C PHE A 6 -6.45 1.88 7.25
N THR A 7 -5.97 0.65 7.45
CA THR A 7 -6.79 -0.43 8.01
C THR A 7 -6.19 -1.12 9.22
N ALA A 8 -4.99 -0.75 9.68
CA ALA A 8 -4.28 -1.42 10.78
C ALA A 8 -5.03 -1.44 12.13
N ASP A 9 -5.92 -0.49 12.38
CA ASP A 9 -6.63 -0.39 13.66
C ASP A 9 -7.79 -1.39 13.76
N GLU A 10 -8.13 -1.80 14.98
CA GLU A 10 -9.24 -2.73 15.24
C GLU A 10 -10.59 -2.17 14.83
N SER A 11 -10.75 -0.85 14.94
CA SER A 11 -11.96 -0.14 14.53
C SER A 11 -12.23 -0.23 13.02
N SER A 12 -11.24 -0.68 12.23
CA SER A 12 -11.47 -1.05 10.83
C SER A 12 -12.47 -2.19 10.67
N LYS A 13 -12.75 -2.97 11.73
CA LYS A 13 -13.63 -4.16 11.71
C LYS A 13 -13.20 -5.23 10.71
N LEU A 14 -11.94 -5.23 10.30
CA LEU A 14 -11.36 -6.26 9.43
C LEU A 14 -10.69 -7.35 10.26
N GLY A 15 -10.75 -8.58 9.75
CA GLY A 15 -10.05 -9.72 10.34
C GLY A 15 -8.53 -9.53 10.31
N PRO A 16 -7.79 -10.10 11.27
CA PRO A 16 -6.34 -9.89 11.41
C PRO A 16 -5.54 -10.35 10.18
N ALA A 17 -6.07 -11.28 9.39
CA ALA A 17 -5.44 -11.78 8.18
C ALA A 17 -5.33 -10.72 7.07
N ILE A 18 -6.27 -9.79 6.96
CA ILE A 18 -6.27 -8.77 5.89
C ILE A 18 -6.02 -7.36 6.41
N ARG A 19 -5.96 -7.17 7.73
CA ARG A 19 -5.76 -5.87 8.35
C ARG A 19 -4.39 -5.28 7.96
N GLY A 20 -4.38 -4.04 7.48
CA GLY A 20 -3.16 -3.36 7.04
C GLY A 20 -2.52 -3.94 5.77
N SER A 21 -3.30 -4.63 4.94
CA SER A 21 -2.87 -5.23 3.68
C SER A 21 -3.54 -4.59 2.46
N TYR A 22 -3.06 -4.91 1.26
CA TYR A 22 -3.73 -4.51 0.00
C TYR A 22 -5.18 -4.98 -0.07
N LEU A 23 -5.48 -6.21 0.37
CA LEU A 23 -6.85 -6.71 0.42
C LEU A 23 -7.71 -5.95 1.45
N GLY A 24 -7.13 -5.61 2.61
CA GLY A 24 -7.85 -4.82 3.61
C GLY A 24 -8.28 -3.44 3.08
N VAL A 25 -7.47 -2.83 2.21
CA VAL A 25 -7.83 -1.57 1.56
C VAL A 25 -9.06 -1.74 0.64
N ILE A 26 -9.19 -2.88 -0.04
CA ILE A 26 -10.35 -3.17 -0.92
C ILE A 26 -11.66 -3.15 -0.12
N ASP A 27 -11.69 -3.74 1.08
CA ASP A 27 -12.85 -3.73 1.98
C ASP A 27 -13.30 -2.32 2.40
N LYS A 28 -12.45 -1.31 2.19
CA LYS A 28 -12.74 0.11 2.49
C LYS A 28 -13.12 0.94 1.28
N ILE A 29 -13.26 0.35 0.09
CA ILE A 29 -13.80 1.05 -1.08
C ILE A 29 -15.17 1.68 -0.81
N PRO A 30 -16.15 1.01 -0.15
CA PRO A 30 -17.44 1.64 0.16
C PRO A 30 -17.33 2.92 0.99
N HIS A 31 -16.40 2.94 1.95
CA HIS A 31 -16.13 4.13 2.76
C HIS A 31 -15.55 5.28 1.92
N LEU A 32 -14.67 4.97 0.97
CA LEU A 32 -14.08 5.97 0.07
C LEU A 32 -15.11 6.51 -0.94
N LEU A 33 -16.02 5.67 -1.41
CA LEU A 33 -17.15 6.10 -2.24
C LEU A 33 -18.10 7.02 -1.47
N GLU A 34 -18.44 6.67 -0.22
CA GLU A 34 -19.25 7.52 0.66
C GLU A 34 -18.58 8.87 0.92
N LEU A 35 -17.25 8.88 1.09
CA LEU A 35 -16.47 10.10 1.23
C LEU A 35 -16.49 10.98 -0.04
N GLY A 36 -16.81 10.39 -1.20
CA GLY A 36 -16.91 11.10 -2.48
C GLY A 36 -15.58 11.35 -3.19
N VAL A 37 -14.51 10.64 -2.83
CA VAL A 37 -13.22 10.77 -3.51
C VAL A 37 -13.21 10.05 -4.86
N ASN A 38 -12.55 10.64 -5.85
CA ASN A 38 -12.38 10.05 -7.20
C ASN A 38 -10.98 9.45 -7.42
N ALA A 39 -10.05 9.68 -6.51
CA ALA A 39 -8.70 9.16 -6.57
C ALA A 39 -8.16 8.92 -5.16
N VAL A 40 -7.31 7.90 -5.02
CA VAL A 40 -6.50 7.67 -3.83
C VAL A 40 -5.03 7.84 -4.19
N GLU A 41 -4.32 8.70 -3.47
CA GLU A 41 -2.87 8.75 -3.51
C GLU A 41 -2.30 7.83 -2.44
N LEU A 42 -1.59 6.79 -2.85
CA LEU A 42 -0.88 5.89 -1.95
C LEU A 42 0.49 6.46 -1.60
N LEU A 43 0.84 6.44 -0.31
CA LEU A 43 2.24 6.52 0.12
C LEU A 43 3.03 5.35 -0.51
N PRO A 44 4.37 5.43 -0.59
CA PRO A 44 5.21 4.41 -1.20
C PRO A 44 4.75 2.97 -0.93
N VAL A 45 4.46 2.26 -2.04
CA VAL A 45 4.03 0.85 -2.05
C VAL A 45 5.03 -0.06 -2.76
N PHE A 46 6.14 0.49 -3.24
CA PHE A 46 7.28 -0.30 -3.70
C PHE A 46 8.09 -0.80 -2.51
N GLU A 47 8.88 -1.86 -2.70
CA GLU A 47 9.68 -2.42 -1.61
C GLU A 47 10.65 -1.37 -1.06
N PHE A 48 10.60 -1.12 0.25
CA PHE A 48 11.40 -0.13 0.96
C PHE A 48 11.92 -0.69 2.29
N ASP A 49 12.93 -0.03 2.88
CA ASP A 49 13.47 -0.46 4.17
C ASP A 49 12.66 0.13 5.34
N GLU A 50 11.73 -0.66 5.90
CA GLU A 50 11.01 -0.34 7.14
C GLU A 50 11.95 -0.20 8.36
N LEU A 51 13.13 -0.85 8.32
CA LEU A 51 14.07 -0.94 9.43
C LEU A 51 15.28 -0.01 9.27
N GLU A 52 15.21 0.98 8.38
CA GLU A 52 16.34 1.86 8.08
C GLU A 52 16.92 2.55 9.33
N PHE A 53 16.04 2.90 10.29
CA PHE A 53 16.44 3.56 11.53
C PHE A 53 17.11 2.60 12.52
N LYS A 54 16.98 1.28 12.34
CA LYS A 54 17.50 0.25 13.25
C LYS A 54 18.88 -0.28 12.87
N ARG A 55 19.47 0.21 11.78
CA ARG A 55 20.77 -0.25 11.27
C ARG A 55 21.92 0.07 12.22
N PHE A 56 21.85 1.20 12.93
CA PHE A 56 22.85 1.65 13.89
C PHE A 56 22.16 2.37 15.06
N PRO A 57 22.73 2.35 16.29
CA PRO A 57 22.17 3.09 17.42
C PRO A 57 22.04 4.58 17.11
N ASN A 58 20.84 5.13 17.29
CA ASN A 58 20.55 6.55 17.08
C ASN A 58 19.23 6.94 17.77
N PRO A 59 18.92 8.25 17.96
CA PRO A 59 17.71 8.67 18.66
C PRO A 59 16.37 8.15 18.07
N ARG A 60 16.37 7.62 16.84
CA ARG A 60 15.18 7.10 16.13
C ARG A 60 15.20 5.59 15.95
N ASP A 61 16.16 4.85 16.51
CA ASP A 61 16.27 3.39 16.34
C ASP A 61 15.09 2.58 16.90
N HIS A 62 14.29 3.16 17.79
CA HIS A 62 13.01 2.62 18.24
C HIS A 62 11.89 2.72 17.18
N MET A 63 12.04 3.57 16.16
CA MET A 63 11.04 3.81 15.13
C MET A 63 11.08 2.74 14.02
N VAL A 64 9.96 2.60 13.33
CA VAL A 64 9.83 1.85 12.07
C VAL A 64 9.43 2.85 11.00
N ASN A 65 10.10 2.84 9.85
CA ASN A 65 9.71 3.69 8.75
C ASN A 65 8.38 3.18 8.19
N THR A 66 7.29 3.91 8.46
CA THR A 66 5.97 3.59 7.91
C THR A 66 5.67 4.37 6.63
N TRP A 67 6.40 5.44 6.34
CA TRP A 67 6.15 6.29 5.18
C TRP A 67 6.68 5.69 3.88
N GLY A 68 7.82 4.99 3.95
CA GLY A 68 8.35 4.19 2.87
C GLY A 68 9.17 4.93 1.81
N TYR A 69 9.64 6.14 2.10
CA TYR A 69 10.54 6.89 1.20
C TYR A 69 11.99 6.38 1.16
N SER A 70 12.23 5.12 1.56
CA SER A 70 13.50 4.41 1.58
C SER A 70 13.52 3.26 0.56
N THR A 71 13.05 3.53 -0.66
CA THR A 71 12.83 2.52 -1.71
C THR A 71 14.08 1.69 -2.00
N ILE A 72 13.93 0.36 -1.96
CA ILE A 72 14.94 -0.64 -2.30
C ILE A 72 14.74 -1.16 -3.72
N ASN A 73 13.49 -1.33 -4.18
CA ASN A 73 13.19 -1.84 -5.51
C ASN A 73 11.92 -1.22 -6.09
N PHE A 74 12.05 -0.51 -7.22
CA PHE A 74 10.96 0.19 -7.91
C PHE A 74 9.98 -0.70 -8.68
N PHE A 75 10.27 -2.01 -8.80
CA PHE A 75 9.44 -2.94 -9.57
C PHE A 75 8.74 -3.99 -8.70
N ALA A 76 9.04 -4.01 -7.39
CA ALA A 76 8.45 -4.95 -6.45
C ALA A 76 7.45 -4.20 -5.56
N PRO A 77 6.17 -4.62 -5.48
CA PRO A 77 5.27 -4.12 -4.45
C PRO A 77 5.70 -4.63 -3.07
N MET A 78 5.47 -3.82 -2.05
CA MET A 78 5.87 -4.06 -0.67
C MET A 78 5.34 -5.40 -0.16
N SER A 79 6.23 -6.36 0.08
CA SER A 79 5.86 -7.72 0.46
C SER A 79 5.12 -7.77 1.79
N ARG A 80 5.38 -6.80 2.68
CA ARG A 80 4.78 -6.68 4.02
C ARG A 80 3.36 -6.12 4.01
N TYR A 81 2.87 -5.67 2.86
CA TYR A 81 1.47 -5.30 2.65
C TYR A 81 0.66 -6.46 2.05
N ALA A 82 1.26 -7.63 1.84
CA ALA A 82 0.51 -8.84 1.53
C ALA A 82 -0.35 -9.30 2.71
N SER A 83 -1.57 -9.75 2.43
CA SER A 83 -2.44 -10.36 3.42
C SER A 83 -1.82 -11.63 4.01
N ALA A 84 -2.11 -11.88 5.29
CA ALA A 84 -1.65 -13.01 6.07
C ALA A 84 -0.12 -13.25 6.05
N GLY A 85 0.68 -12.23 5.71
CA GLY A 85 2.12 -12.39 5.53
C GLY A 85 2.49 -13.26 4.32
N GLY A 86 1.64 -13.29 3.27
CA GLY A 86 1.80 -14.13 2.08
C GLY A 86 3.03 -13.84 1.20
N GLY A 87 3.85 -12.87 1.58
CA GLY A 87 5.13 -12.58 0.94
C GLY A 87 5.01 -11.93 -0.46
N PRO A 88 6.10 -11.90 -1.23
CA PRO A 88 6.19 -11.09 -2.46
C PRO A 88 5.23 -11.54 -3.57
N VAL A 89 4.97 -12.85 -3.67
CA VAL A 89 4.06 -13.39 -4.69
C VAL A 89 2.62 -12.97 -4.39
N ALA A 90 2.20 -13.04 -3.12
CA ALA A 90 0.89 -12.56 -2.71
C ALA A 90 0.78 -11.05 -2.89
N ALA A 91 1.79 -10.28 -2.45
CA ALA A 91 1.82 -8.82 -2.65
C ALA A 91 1.62 -8.41 -4.11
N SER A 92 2.30 -9.09 -5.06
CA SER A 92 2.14 -8.81 -6.48
C SER A 92 0.72 -9.04 -6.99
N LYS A 93 0.08 -10.15 -6.58
CA LYS A 93 -1.29 -10.48 -6.96
C LYS A 93 -2.30 -9.53 -6.32
N GLU A 94 -2.18 -9.31 -5.02
CA GLU A 94 -3.10 -8.50 -4.23
C GLU A 94 -3.01 -7.02 -4.61
N PHE A 95 -1.82 -6.51 -4.92
CA PHE A 95 -1.67 -5.15 -5.43
C PHE A 95 -2.45 -4.96 -6.73
N LYS A 96 -2.32 -5.90 -7.68
CA LYS A 96 -3.11 -5.88 -8.93
C LYS A 96 -4.62 -5.98 -8.66
N GLN A 97 -5.03 -6.83 -7.72
CA GLN A 97 -6.44 -6.96 -7.31
C GLN A 97 -6.97 -5.65 -6.73
N MET A 98 -6.20 -4.99 -5.86
CA MET A 98 -6.55 -3.72 -5.25
C MET A 98 -6.75 -2.63 -6.31
N VAL A 99 -5.80 -2.46 -7.24
CA VAL A 99 -5.92 -1.47 -8.32
C VAL A 99 -7.14 -1.76 -9.22
N LYS A 100 -7.36 -3.03 -9.59
CA LYS A 100 -8.56 -3.44 -10.36
C LYS A 100 -9.85 -3.10 -9.62
N ALA A 101 -9.91 -3.36 -8.31
CA ALA A 101 -11.09 -3.09 -7.49
C ALA A 101 -11.38 -1.58 -7.40
N PHE A 102 -10.36 -0.74 -7.21
CA PHE A 102 -10.50 0.71 -7.24
C PHE A 102 -11.03 1.21 -8.59
N HIS A 103 -10.43 0.76 -9.69
CA HIS A 103 -10.88 1.16 -11.03
C HIS A 103 -12.31 0.73 -11.33
N ASN A 104 -12.72 -0.48 -10.90
CA ASN A 104 -14.11 -0.94 -11.03
C ASN A 104 -15.09 -0.08 -10.24
N ALA A 105 -14.64 0.55 -9.15
CA ALA A 105 -15.41 1.49 -8.35
C ALA A 105 -15.35 2.94 -8.90
N GLY A 106 -14.65 3.19 -10.01
CA GLY A 106 -14.47 4.53 -10.57
C GLY A 106 -13.47 5.41 -9.81
N ILE A 107 -12.60 4.82 -9.00
CA ILE A 107 -11.57 5.53 -8.23
C ILE A 107 -10.20 5.28 -8.87
N GLU A 108 -9.46 6.36 -9.15
CA GLU A 108 -8.10 6.29 -9.67
C GLU A 108 -7.08 5.96 -8.56
N VAL A 109 -6.02 5.22 -8.91
CA VAL A 109 -4.92 4.94 -7.99
C VAL A 109 -3.66 5.68 -8.42
N LEU A 110 -3.21 6.58 -7.56
CA LEU A 110 -1.96 7.33 -7.70
C LEU A 110 -0.94 6.81 -6.69
N GLN A 111 0.35 6.90 -7.05
CA GLN A 111 1.46 6.48 -6.19
C GLN A 111 2.46 7.60 -6.00
N SER A 112 2.72 7.92 -4.74
CA SER A 112 3.86 8.75 -4.36
C SER A 112 5.14 7.93 -4.47
N THR A 113 6.08 8.38 -5.31
CA THR A 113 7.40 7.75 -5.49
C THR A 113 8.51 8.65 -4.92
N SER A 114 9.60 8.05 -4.44
CA SER A 114 10.72 8.79 -3.82
C SER A 114 11.69 9.41 -4.83
N LEU A 115 11.62 9.06 -6.11
CA LEU A 115 12.49 9.62 -7.16
C LEU A 115 11.89 10.94 -7.67
N LEU A 116 12.60 12.02 -7.33
CA LEU A 116 12.21 13.44 -7.45
C LEU A 116 11.07 13.86 -6.52
N ALA A 117 11.28 15.00 -5.86
CA ALA A 117 10.32 15.65 -4.99
C ALA A 117 8.90 15.62 -5.62
N ALA A 118 8.04 14.75 -5.08
CA ALA A 118 6.61 14.65 -5.36
C ALA A 118 6.18 14.29 -6.80
N THR A 119 6.84 13.34 -7.48
CA THR A 119 6.25 12.76 -8.70
C THR A 119 5.23 11.66 -8.38
N CYS A 120 3.96 11.94 -8.67
CA CYS A 120 2.85 10.99 -8.59
C CYS A 120 2.71 10.23 -9.92
N SER A 121 2.66 8.89 -9.89
CA SER A 121 2.36 8.07 -11.06
C SER A 121 0.95 7.48 -10.98
N LYS A 122 0.21 7.49 -12.09
CA LYS A 122 -1.08 6.81 -12.21
C LYS A 122 -0.84 5.34 -12.53
N PHE A 123 -1.44 4.45 -11.76
CA PHE A 123 -1.36 3.01 -12.05
C PHE A 123 -2.38 2.62 -13.12
N GLN A 124 -1.92 1.90 -14.15
CA GLN A 124 -2.78 1.22 -15.12
C GLN A 124 -2.51 -0.28 -15.03
N VAL A 125 -3.56 -1.06 -14.73
CA VAL A 125 -3.50 -2.52 -14.86
C VAL A 125 -4.03 -2.88 -16.24
N HIS A 126 -3.13 -3.22 -17.15
CA HIS A 126 -3.52 -3.79 -18.43
C HIS A 126 -4.05 -5.21 -18.22
N GLY A 127 -5.16 -5.53 -18.90
CA GLY A 127 -5.92 -6.74 -18.67
C GLY A 127 -5.12 -8.02 -18.93
N GLU A 128 -4.75 -8.71 -17.86
CA GLU A 128 -4.51 -10.15 -17.86
C GLU A 128 -5.57 -10.80 -16.97
N THR A 129 -6.38 -11.66 -17.58
CA THR A 129 -7.22 -12.67 -16.91
C THR A 129 -6.33 -13.87 -16.60
N TYR A 130 -6.21 -14.19 -15.30
CA TYR A 130 -5.73 -15.49 -14.84
C TYR A 130 -6.93 -16.34 -14.46
#